data_AF-A0A1M5QXR1-F1
#
_entry.id   AF-A0A1M5QXR1-F1
#
_cell.length_a   1.000
_cell.length_b   1.000
_cell.length_c   1.000
_cell.angle_alpha   90.00
_cell.angle_beta   90.00
_cell.angle_gamma   90.00
#
_symmetry.space_group_name_H-M   'P 1'
#
loop_
_entity.id
_entity.type
_entity.pdbx_description
1 polymer ?
#
loop_
_entity_poly.entity_id
_entity_poly.type
_entity_poly.pdbx_seq_one_letter_code
_entity_poly.pdbx_strand_id
1 'polypeptide(L)'
;MAKKIFNLGLRKFVVESDSSNEVLDYIENRLAQLNNKYSYLSSIDERFLAIICEILEKEYGTKLTIEQLLKKLRNITTGGSSLEDRSI
;
A
#
# COMPACT_ATOMS: atom_id res chain seq x y z
N MET A 1 -7.92 19.71 1.11
CA MET A 1 -8.95 18.70 0.85
C MET A 1 -9.17 18.58 -0.65
N ALA A 2 -8.65 17.50 -1.23
CA ALA A 2 -8.88 17.13 -2.61
C ALA A 2 -10.22 16.39 -2.74
N LYS A 3 -10.93 16.63 -3.85
CA LYS A 3 -12.21 15.99 -4.16
C LYS A 3 -12.18 15.51 -5.60
N LYS A 4 -12.46 14.23 -5.81
CA LYS A 4 -12.41 13.59 -7.13
C LYS A 4 -13.52 12.56 -7.28
N ILE A 5 -13.96 12.35 -8.53
CA ILE A 5 -14.91 11.29 -8.87
C ILE A 5 -14.10 10.09 -9.36
N PHE A 6 -14.17 8.97 -8.67
CA PHE A 6 -13.58 7.70 -9.11
C PHE A 6 -14.59 6.93 -9.95
N ASN A 7 -14.13 6.43 -11.09
CA ASN A 7 -14.94 5.59 -11.96
C ASN A 7 -14.52 4.12 -11.83
N LEU A 8 -15.40 3.29 -11.27
CA LEU A 8 -15.18 1.86 -11.05
C LEU A 8 -16.27 1.05 -11.76
N GLY A 9 -15.99 0.71 -13.01
CA GLY A 9 -16.97 0.12 -13.91
C GLY A 9 -18.10 1.11 -14.20
N LEU A 10 -19.35 0.69 -13.94
CA LEU A 10 -20.54 1.54 -14.11
C LEU A 10 -20.83 2.44 -12.90
N ARG A 11 -20.09 2.29 -11.80
CA ARG A 11 -20.32 3.07 -10.58
C ARG A 11 -19.35 4.25 -10.50
N LYS A 12 -19.88 5.36 -10.00
CA LYS A 12 -19.13 6.59 -9.72
C LYS A 12 -19.12 6.82 -8.22
N PHE A 13 -17.96 7.12 -7.67
CA PHE A 13 -17.77 7.39 -6.25
C PHE A 13 -17.19 8.78 -6.09
N VAL A 14 -17.81 9.59 -5.24
CA VAL A 14 -17.24 10.87 -4.82
C VAL A 14 -16.25 10.57 -3.70
N VAL A 15 -14.98 10.87 -3.93
CA VAL A 15 -13.90 10.65 -2.97
C VAL A 15 -13.36 11.99 -2.53
N GLU A 16 -13.33 12.18 -1.21
CA GLU A 16 -12.80 13.35 -0.55
C GLU A 16 -11.63 12.90 0.35
N SER A 17 -10.50 13.60 0.28
CA SER A 17 -9.29 13.24 1.00
C SER A 17 -8.45 14.47 1.35
N ASP A 18 -7.70 14.40 2.44
CA ASP A 18 -6.70 15.41 2.79
C ASP A 18 -5.38 15.23 2.01
N SER A 19 -5.25 14.12 1.26
CA SER A 19 -4.12 13.87 0.37
C SER A 19 -4.12 14.75 -0.87
N SER A 20 -3.00 14.78 -1.58
CA SER A 20 -2.85 15.50 -2.86
C SER A 20 -3.67 14.86 -3.98
N ASN A 21 -3.96 15.64 -5.04
CA ASN A 21 -4.60 15.11 -6.25
C ASN A 21 -3.78 13.99 -6.91
N GLU A 22 -2.46 14.07 -6.86
CA GLU A 22 -1.56 13.02 -7.40
C GLU A 22 -1.81 11.67 -6.70
N VAL A 23 -1.99 11.68 -5.38
CA VAL A 23 -2.34 10.46 -4.63
C VAL A 23 -3.71 9.94 -5.07
N LEU A 24 -4.70 10.83 -5.26
CA LEU A 24 -6.02 10.43 -5.75
C LEU A 24 -5.98 9.88 -7.19
N ASP A 25 -5.14 10.44 -8.06
CA ASP A 25 -4.92 9.96 -9.43
C ASP A 25 -4.30 8.56 -9.42
N TYR A 26 -3.30 8.34 -8.56
CA TYR A 26 -2.72 7.02 -8.36
C TYR A 26 -3.77 6.01 -7.87
N ILE A 27 -4.56 6.36 -6.87
CA ILE A 27 -5.59 5.47 -6.30
C ILE A 27 -6.65 5.13 -7.35
N GLU A 28 -7.18 6.11 -8.10
CA GLU A 28 -8.17 5.84 -9.15
C GLU A 28 -7.63 4.86 -10.20
N ASN A 29 -6.41 5.12 -10.71
CA ASN A 29 -5.77 4.25 -11.68
C ASN A 29 -5.56 2.83 -11.13
N ARG A 30 -5.12 2.72 -9.87
CA ARG A 30 -4.88 1.42 -9.23
C ARG A 30 -6.16 0.64 -9.02
N LEU A 31 -7.24 1.30 -8.58
CA LEU A 31 -8.55 0.68 -8.40
C LEU A 31 -9.12 0.21 -9.75
N ALA A 32 -8.97 0.98 -10.83
CA ALA A 32 -9.39 0.56 -12.17
C ALA A 32 -8.66 -0.71 -12.65
N GLN A 33 -7.34 -0.78 -12.45
CA GLN A 33 -6.54 -1.98 -12.77
C GLN A 33 -7.01 -3.20 -11.96
N LEU A 34 -7.24 -3.03 -10.66
CA LEU A 34 -7.69 -4.13 -9.80
C LEU A 34 -9.12 -4.58 -10.15
N ASN A 35 -10.04 -3.66 -10.44
CA ASN A 35 -11.38 -4.00 -10.89
C ASN A 35 -11.35 -4.79 -12.20
N ASN A 36 -10.44 -4.46 -13.13
CA ASN A 36 -10.24 -5.24 -14.35
C ASN A 36 -9.63 -6.63 -14.06
N LYS A 37 -8.66 -6.73 -13.14
CA LYS A 37 -8.09 -8.02 -12.70
C LYS A 37 -9.16 -8.96 -12.16
N TYR A 38 -10.13 -8.44 -11.39
CA TYR A 38 -11.22 -9.21 -10.80
C TYR A 38 -12.51 -9.21 -11.64
N SER A 39 -12.44 -8.84 -12.92
CA SER A 39 -13.60 -8.73 -13.81
C SER A 39 -14.37 -10.04 -14.02
N TYR A 40 -13.73 -11.19 -13.75
CA TYR A 40 -14.34 -12.52 -13.80
C TYR A 40 -15.35 -12.77 -12.65
N LEU A 41 -15.29 -11.98 -11.57
CA LEU A 41 -16.27 -12.04 -10.48
C LEU A 41 -17.57 -11.36 -10.93
N SER A 42 -18.70 -11.98 -10.64
CA SER A 42 -20.00 -11.56 -11.15
C SER A 42 -20.54 -10.30 -10.46
N SER A 43 -20.31 -10.19 -9.15
CA SER A 43 -20.78 -9.07 -8.34
C SER A 43 -19.69 -8.01 -8.15
N ILE A 44 -20.10 -6.75 -8.13
CA ILE A 44 -19.21 -5.64 -7.78
C ILE A 44 -18.76 -5.71 -6.32
N ASP A 45 -19.57 -6.29 -5.43
CA ASP A 45 -19.23 -6.44 -4.02
C ASP A 45 -18.15 -7.52 -3.84
N GLU A 46 -18.23 -8.62 -4.60
CA GLU A 46 -17.18 -9.65 -4.64
C GLU A 46 -15.85 -9.05 -5.13
N ARG A 47 -15.91 -8.22 -6.18
CA ARG A 47 -14.73 -7.50 -6.68
C ARG A 47 -14.16 -6.58 -5.62
N PHE A 48 -14.99 -5.78 -4.95
CA PHE A 48 -14.51 -4.90 -3.88
C PHE A 48 -13.90 -5.66 -2.72
N LEU A 49 -14.49 -6.78 -2.29
CA LEU A 49 -13.90 -7.61 -1.26
C LEU A 49 -12.53 -8.14 -1.68
N ALA A 50 -12.40 -8.65 -2.92
CA ALA A 50 -11.11 -9.13 -3.44
C ALA A 50 -10.06 -8.01 -3.54
N ILE A 51 -10.47 -6.81 -3.99
CA ILE A 51 -9.62 -5.61 -4.05
C ILE A 51 -9.12 -5.22 -2.66
N ILE A 52 -10.01 -5.18 -1.66
CA ILE A 52 -9.67 -4.82 -0.29
C ILE A 52 -8.69 -5.84 0.30
N CYS A 53 -8.94 -7.14 0.13
CA CYS A 53 -8.04 -8.18 0.59
C CYS A 53 -6.63 -8.04 -0.03
N GLU A 54 -6.51 -7.84 -1.34
CA GLU A 54 -5.19 -7.67 -1.99
C GLU A 54 -4.45 -6.44 -1.45
N ILE A 55 -5.16 -5.32 -1.21
CA ILE A 55 -4.55 -4.10 -0.67
C ILE A 55 -4.04 -4.35 0.76
N LEU A 56 -4.85 -5.00 1.62
CA LEU A 56 -4.46 -5.30 3.01
C LEU A 56 -3.30 -6.29 3.10
N GLU A 57 -3.27 -7.32 2.24
CA GLU A 57 -2.14 -8.27 2.17
C GLU A 57 -0.83 -7.56 1.78
N LYS A 58 -0.90 -6.63 0.82
CA LYS A 58 0.27 -5.83 0.40
C LYS A 58 0.72 -4.85 1.48
N GLU A 59 -0.21 -4.21 2.17
CA GLU A 59 0.08 -3.34 3.31
C GLU A 59 0.80 -4.13 4.41
N TYR A 60 0.26 -5.30 4.78
CA TYR A 60 0.86 -6.16 5.78
C TYR A 60 2.26 -6.64 5.39
N GLY A 61 2.46 -7.07 4.13
CA GLY A 61 3.77 -7.45 3.61
C GLY A 61 4.78 -6.30 3.63
N THR A 62 4.34 -5.08 3.29
CA THR A 62 5.16 -3.87 3.35
C THR A 62 5.56 -3.55 4.78
N LYS A 63 4.61 -3.63 5.73
CA LYS A 63 4.86 -3.46 7.16
C LYS A 63 5.94 -4.41 7.67
N LEU A 64 5.81 -5.71 7.38
CA LEU A 64 6.81 -6.71 7.78
C LEU A 64 8.20 -6.41 7.19
N THR A 65 8.25 -5.97 5.93
CA THR A 65 9.51 -5.61 5.26
C THR A 65 10.17 -4.42 5.96
N ILE A 66 9.39 -3.38 6.29
CA ILE A 66 9.87 -2.21 7.04
C ILE A 66 10.40 -2.64 8.42
N GLU A 67 9.67 -3.47 9.15
CA GLU A 67 10.10 -3.97 10.47
C GLU A 67 11.43 -4.75 10.38
N GLN A 68 11.59 -5.59 9.37
CA GLN A 68 12.83 -6.32 9.13
C GLN A 68 14.00 -5.38 8.79
N LEU A 69 13.76 -4.37 7.94
CA LEU A 69 14.78 -3.37 7.60
C LEU A 69 15.17 -2.54 8.82
N LEU A 70 14.21 -2.10 9.63
CA LEU A 70 14.48 -1.38 10.88
C LEU A 70 15.29 -2.24 11.86
N LYS A 71 14.98 -3.54 11.97
CA LYS A 71 15.77 -4.47 12.79
C LYS A 71 17.22 -4.60 12.27
N LYS A 72 17.42 -4.72 10.96
CA LYS A 72 18.75 -4.76 10.34
C LYS A 72 19.53 -3.47 10.59
N LEU A 73 18.91 -2.31 10.38
CA LEU A 73 19.52 -1.01 10.65
C LEU A 73 19.94 -0.87 12.12
N ARG A 74 19.08 -1.25 13.06
CA ARG A 74 19.41 -1.26 14.50
C ARG A 74 20.64 -2.11 14.78
N ASN A 75 20.67 -3.35 14.26
CA ASN A 75 21.81 -4.25 14.47
C ASN A 75 23.13 -3.70 13.89
N ILE A 76 23.08 -2.97 12.77
CA ILE A 76 24.27 -2.31 12.22
C ILE A 76 24.70 -1.16 13.14
N THR A 77 23.76 -0.35 13.62
CA THR A 77 24.06 0.78 14.52
C THR A 77 24.54 0.36 15.92
N THR A 78 24.06 -0.77 16.46
CA THR A 78 24.51 -1.29 17.76
C THR A 78 25.72 -2.22 17.66
N GLY A 79 25.95 -2.85 16.51
CA GLY A 79 27.14 -3.66 16.24
C GLY A 79 28.39 -2.82 15.88
N GLY A 80 28.21 -1.59 15.40
CA GLY A 80 29.30 -0.67 15.05
C GLY A 80 30.06 -0.08 16.25
N SER A 81 29.50 -0.12 17.46
CA SER A 81 30.14 0.35 18.69
C SER A 81 31.04 -0.70 19.38
N SER A 82 31.26 -1.87 18.77
CA SER A 82 32.06 -2.97 19.37
C SER A 82 33.35 -3.29 18.62
N LEU A 83 33.76 -2.47 17.63
CA LEU A 83 34.97 -2.71 16.82
C LEU A 83 36.23 -1.96 17.32
N GLU A 84 36.13 -1.16 18.38
CA GLU A 84 37.31 -0.47 18.95
C GLU A 84 38.12 -1.33 19.96
N ASP A 85 37.63 -2.51 20.38
CA ASP A 85 38.30 -3.37 21.37
C ASP A 85 39.11 -4.55 20.77
N ARG A 86 39.58 -4.43 19.52
CA ARG A 86 40.47 -5.44 18.90
C ARG A 86 41.87 -4.91 18.61
N SER A 87 42.45 -4.19 19.56
CA SER A 87 43.86 -3.80 19.52
C SER A 87 44.49 -3.85 20.91
N ILE A 88 44.73 -5.06 21.43
CA ILE A 88 45.88 -5.39 22.29
C ILE A 88 46.27 -6.85 21.99
#